data_AF-A0A2T6FCW7-F1
#
_entry.id   AF-A0A2T6FCW7-F1
#
_cell.length_a   1.000
_cell.length_b   1.000
_cell.length_c   1.000
_cell.angle_alpha   90.00
_cell.angle_beta   90.00
_cell.angle_gamma   90.00
#
_symmetry.space_group_name_H-M   'P 1'
#
loop_
_entity.id
_entity.type
_entity.pdbx_description
1 polymer ?
#
loop_
_entity_poly.entity_id
_entity_poly.type
_entity_poly.pdbx_seq_one_letter_code
_entity_poly.pdbx_strand_id
1 'polypeptide(L)'
;MFRLLSDLEVTLNELLVACRESIDHFRDATRIIAAERMAQDLKQIADAREYFIPKLENQIRELGDLPAMPDPDKEDSEMLIHHIGAAVSDDYTHTLLQQRIEAEKNILVLIEQTKNNDEDKACGNLLEDLELQVKNAIEKLSVLAAQSPL
;
A
#
# COMPACT_ATOMS: atom_id res chain seq x y z
N MET A 1 27.66 -12.53 11.06
CA MET A 1 28.13 -11.46 10.18
C MET A 1 26.89 -10.62 9.85
N PHE A 2 26.78 -9.41 10.39
CA PHE A 2 25.64 -8.54 10.07
C PHE A 2 25.90 -7.94 8.68
N ARG A 3 25.12 -8.34 7.67
CA ARG A 3 25.13 -7.69 6.36
C ARG A 3 24.34 -6.39 6.52
N LEU A 4 24.95 -5.23 6.25
CA LEU A 4 24.17 -4.02 6.05
C LEU A 4 23.34 -4.23 4.78
N LEU A 5 22.04 -4.01 4.87
CA LEU A 5 21.16 -3.92 3.71
C LEU A 5 21.66 -2.79 2.81
N SER A 6 21.67 -3.01 1.50
CA SER A 6 21.86 -1.95 0.52
C SER A 6 20.74 -0.92 0.61
N ASP A 7 20.98 0.32 0.19
CA ASP A 7 19.95 1.37 0.16
C ASP A 7 18.72 0.95 -0.65
N LEU A 8 18.91 0.09 -1.67
CA LEU A 8 17.83 -0.54 -2.43
C LEU A 8 17.01 -1.52 -1.57
N GLU A 9 17.66 -2.43 -0.84
CA GLU A 9 16.96 -3.36 0.06
C GLU A 9 16.18 -2.63 1.16
N VAL A 10 16.73 -1.54 1.71
CA VAL A 10 16.05 -0.71 2.71
C VAL A 10 14.80 -0.07 2.11
N THR A 11 14.94 0.65 1.00
CA THR A 11 13.82 1.36 0.36
C THR A 11 12.74 0.42 -0.18
N LEU A 12 13.13 -0.75 -0.71
CA LEU A 12 12.20 -1.77 -1.18
C LEU A 12 11.42 -2.40 -0.01
N ASN A 13 12.06 -2.60 1.14
CA ASN A 13 11.39 -3.08 2.35
C ASN A 13 10.45 -2.02 2.95
N GLU A 14 10.85 -0.75 2.99
CA GLU A 14 9.97 0.36 3.39
C GLU A 14 8.75 0.46 2.46
N LEU A 15 8.95 0.30 1.15
CA LEU A 15 7.87 0.25 0.17
C LEU A 15 6.91 -0.93 0.40
N LEU A 16 7.45 -2.12 0.70
CA LEU A 16 6.64 -3.30 1.04
C LEU A 16 5.78 -3.05 2.28
N VAL A 17 6.37 -2.51 3.34
CA VAL A 17 5.65 -2.17 4.58
C VAL A 17 4.55 -1.15 4.30
N ALA A 18 4.86 -0.05 3.61
CA ALA A 18 3.89 0.97 3.26
C ALA A 18 2.73 0.43 2.39
N CYS A 19 3.01 -0.54 1.50
CA CYS A 19 1.98 -1.19 0.71
C CYS A 19 1.05 -2.06 1.57
N ARG A 20 1.58 -2.82 2.53
CA ARG A 20 0.77 -3.63 3.47
C ARG A 20 -0.10 -2.74 4.35
N GLU A 21 0.49 -1.71 4.94
CA GLU A 21 -0.25 -0.73 5.75
C GLU A 21 -1.37 -0.07 4.94
N SER A 22 -1.13 0.28 3.67
CA SER A 22 -2.16 0.83 2.79
C SER A 22 -3.33 -0.16 2.58
N ILE A 23 -3.06 -1.45 2.35
CA ILE A 23 -4.10 -2.49 2.22
C ILE A 23 -4.96 -2.57 3.48
N ASP A 24 -4.32 -2.62 4.65
CA ASP A 24 -5.02 -2.72 5.93
C ASP A 24 -5.89 -1.49 6.18
N HIS A 25 -5.35 -0.30 5.94
CA HIS A 25 -6.11 0.94 6.06
C HIS A 25 -7.32 1.00 5.12
N PHE A 26 -7.22 0.48 3.89
CA PHE A 26 -8.37 0.40 3.00
C PHE A 26 -9.41 -0.60 3.51
N ARG A 27 -8.98 -1.77 4.00
CA ARG A 27 -9.88 -2.77 4.59
C ARG A 27 -10.61 -2.20 5.79
N ASP A 28 -9.92 -1.47 6.66
CA ASP A 28 -10.57 -0.80 7.79
C ASP A 28 -11.52 0.31 7.34
N ALA A 29 -11.15 1.11 6.34
CA ALA A 29 -12.04 2.12 5.78
C ALA A 29 -13.35 1.50 5.23
N THR A 30 -13.31 0.29 4.66
CA THR A 30 -14.53 -0.41 4.22
C THR A 30 -15.48 -0.80 5.35
N ARG A 31 -14.97 -1.00 6.57
CA ARG A 31 -15.79 -1.33 7.76
C ARG A 31 -16.46 -0.10 8.35
N ILE A 32 -15.91 1.08 8.06
CA ILE A 32 -16.28 2.36 8.65
C ILE A 32 -17.23 3.13 7.71
N ILE A 33 -16.99 3.09 6.41
CA ILE A 33 -17.79 3.83 5.42
C ILE A 33 -19.12 3.12 5.17
N ALA A 34 -20.23 3.84 5.39
CA ALA A 34 -21.59 3.32 5.17
C ALA A 34 -21.98 3.21 3.69
N ALA A 35 -21.34 3.97 2.80
CA ALA A 35 -21.62 3.95 1.37
C ALA A 35 -21.03 2.69 0.71
N GLU A 36 -21.87 1.70 0.42
CA GLU A 36 -21.47 0.40 -0.13
C GLU A 36 -20.62 0.52 -1.40
N ARG A 37 -20.96 1.48 -2.28
CA ARG A 37 -20.19 1.73 -3.51
C ARG A 37 -18.76 2.19 -3.21
N MET A 38 -18.60 3.10 -2.25
CA MET A 38 -17.27 3.59 -1.84
C MET A 38 -16.47 2.48 -1.16
N ALA A 39 -17.11 1.68 -0.30
CA ALA A 39 -16.47 0.52 0.31
C ALA A 39 -15.99 -0.49 -0.74
N GLN A 40 -16.77 -0.74 -1.80
CA GLN A 40 -16.35 -1.57 -2.92
C GLN A 40 -15.14 -0.99 -3.67
N ASP A 41 -15.14 0.32 -3.94
CA ASP A 41 -14.02 0.98 -4.62
C ASP A 41 -12.72 0.88 -3.80
N LEU A 42 -12.79 1.09 -2.48
CA LEU A 42 -11.63 0.93 -1.59
C LEU A 42 -11.15 -0.52 -1.51
N LYS A 43 -12.08 -1.48 -1.48
CA LYS A 43 -11.73 -2.90 -1.53
C LYS A 43 -10.98 -3.25 -2.81
N GLN A 44 -11.44 -2.76 -3.96
CA GLN A 44 -10.75 -2.98 -5.24
C GLN A 44 -9.34 -2.40 -5.26
N ILE A 45 -9.11 -1.25 -4.61
CA ILE A 45 -7.77 -0.67 -4.48
C ILE A 45 -6.89 -1.57 -3.61
N ALA A 46 -7.41 -2.06 -2.49
CA ALA A 46 -6.71 -2.98 -1.59
C ALA A 46 -6.33 -4.29 -2.31
N ASP A 47 -7.30 -4.93 -2.99
CA ASP A 47 -7.08 -6.19 -3.73
C ASP A 47 -6.04 -5.99 -4.85
N ALA A 48 -6.10 -4.86 -5.57
CA ALA A 48 -5.12 -4.54 -6.60
C ALA A 48 -3.71 -4.33 -6.02
N ARG A 49 -3.59 -3.76 -4.81
CA ARG A 49 -2.31 -3.57 -4.12
C ARG A 49 -1.76 -4.88 -3.55
N GLU A 50 -2.62 -5.75 -3.04
CA GLU A 50 -2.24 -7.07 -2.53
C GLU A 50 -1.53 -7.93 -3.58
N TYR A 51 -1.90 -7.77 -4.86
CA TYR A 51 -1.22 -8.43 -5.98
C TYR A 51 0.27 -8.09 -6.11
N PHE A 52 0.73 -6.95 -5.60
CA PHE A 52 2.13 -6.51 -5.66
C PHE A 52 2.97 -7.00 -4.49
N ILE A 53 2.37 -7.35 -3.35
CA ILE A 53 3.05 -7.83 -2.14
C ILE A 53 3.99 -9.01 -2.45
N PRO A 54 3.52 -10.15 -3.03
CA PRO A 54 4.41 -11.28 -3.29
C PRO A 54 5.49 -10.96 -4.32
N LYS A 55 5.27 -9.98 -5.21
CA LYS A 55 6.27 -9.56 -6.20
C LYS A 55 7.39 -8.75 -5.54
N LEU A 56 7.04 -7.83 -4.64
CA LEU A 56 8.00 -7.06 -3.85
C LEU A 56 8.82 -7.98 -2.93
N GLU A 57 8.17 -8.93 -2.25
CA GLU A 57 8.86 -9.92 -1.41
C GLU A 57 9.84 -10.77 -2.21
N ASN A 58 9.47 -11.18 -3.43
CA ASN A 58 10.37 -11.91 -4.30
C ASN A 58 11.58 -11.06 -4.70
N GLN A 59 11.38 -9.79 -5.04
CA GLN A 59 12.50 -8.89 -5.38
C GLN A 59 13.44 -8.65 -4.18
N ILE A 60 12.91 -8.42 -2.98
CA ILE A 60 13.72 -8.31 -1.75
C ILE A 60 14.51 -9.60 -1.53
N ARG A 61 13.89 -10.76 -1.77
CA ARG A 61 14.52 -12.08 -1.62
C ARG A 61 15.65 -12.29 -2.64
N GLU A 62 15.47 -11.88 -3.89
CA GLU A 62 16.49 -11.96 -4.95
C GLU A 62 17.70 -11.05 -4.64
N LEU A 63 17.47 -9.88 -4.04
CA LEU A 63 18.54 -8.96 -3.63
C LEU A 63 19.31 -9.44 -2.37
N GLY A 64 18.59 -10.05 -1.43
CA GLY A 64 19.12 -10.44 -0.12
C GLY A 64 19.87 -11.78 -0.05
N ASP A 65 19.82 -12.61 -1.09
CA ASP A 65 20.41 -13.97 -1.14
C ASP A 65 20.03 -14.84 0.09
N LEU A 66 18.79 -14.72 0.55
CA LEU A 66 18.26 -15.48 1.69
C LEU A 66 17.74 -16.85 1.22
N PRO A 67 18.10 -17.97 1.89
CA PRO A 67 17.68 -19.30 1.49
C PRO A 67 16.16 -19.44 1.54
N ALA A 68 15.64 -20.14 0.53
CA ALA A 68 14.22 -20.39 0.31
C ALA A 68 13.57 -21.09 1.52
N MET A 69 12.86 -20.32 2.33
CA MET A 69 11.62 -20.81 2.92
C MET A 69 10.50 -19.88 2.44
N PRO A 70 9.61 -20.36 1.56
CA PRO A 70 8.30 -19.77 1.45
C PRO A 70 7.61 -20.09 2.76
N ASP A 71 7.37 -19.11 3.64
CA ASP A 71 6.41 -19.32 4.73
C ASP A 71 5.04 -19.50 4.05
N PRO A 72 4.47 -20.71 4.08
CA PRO A 72 3.16 -20.98 3.49
C PRO A 72 2.02 -20.54 4.42
N ASP A 73 2.32 -19.77 5.47
CA ASP A 73 1.35 -19.17 6.37
C ASP A 73 0.64 -18.00 5.70
N LYS A 74 -0.32 -18.40 4.85
CA LYS A 74 -1.55 -17.66 4.62
C LYS A 74 -2.32 -17.51 5.93
N GLU A 75 -1.84 -16.72 6.87
CA GLU A 75 -2.61 -16.19 8.01
C GLU A 75 -1.65 -15.38 8.88
N ASP A 76 -1.51 -14.10 8.58
CA ASP A 76 -1.27 -13.07 9.60
C ASP A 76 -1.43 -11.71 8.93
N SER A 77 -2.67 -11.40 8.57
CA SER A 77 -3.14 -10.03 8.78
C SER A 77 -3.20 -9.86 10.31
N GLU A 78 -2.05 -9.61 10.94
CA GLU A 78 -2.02 -9.19 12.34
C GLU A 78 -2.88 -7.94 12.43
N MET A 79 -4.11 -8.16 12.90
CA MET A 79 -5.14 -7.17 13.05
C MET A 79 -4.68 -6.13 14.07
N LEU A 80 -4.01 -5.08 13.59
CA LEU A 80 -3.96 -3.79 14.25
C LEU A 80 -5.34 -3.12 14.11
N ILE A 81 -6.37 -3.77 14.68
CA ILE A 81 -7.66 -3.13 14.94
C ILE A 81 -7.43 -2.08 16.02
N HIS A 82 -7.07 -0.87 15.61
CA HIS A 82 -7.38 0.31 16.38
C HIS A 82 -8.77 0.80 15.97
N HIS A 83 -9.75 0.10 16.53
CA HIS A 83 -11.05 0.58 16.98
C HIS A 83 -11.33 2.07 16.69
N ILE A 84 -12.15 2.36 15.67
CA ILE A 84 -13.10 3.50 15.72
C ILE A 84 -14.39 3.10 14.99
N GLY A 85 -15.19 2.25 15.62
CA GLY A 85 -16.61 2.13 15.33
C GLY A 85 -17.37 3.28 15.99
N ALA A 86 -17.15 4.51 15.51
CA ALA A 86 -17.94 5.67 15.91
C ALA A 86 -18.73 6.15 14.70
N ALA A 87 -19.98 6.59 14.93
CA ALA A 87 -20.84 7.13 13.89
C ALA A 87 -20.06 8.12 13.02
N VAL A 88 -19.83 7.71 11.77
CA VAL A 88 -19.03 8.46 10.81
C VAL A 88 -19.89 9.61 10.28
N SER A 89 -19.51 10.84 10.63
CA SER A 89 -20.02 12.01 9.93
C SER A 89 -19.40 12.08 8.53
N ASP A 90 -20.06 12.76 7.59
CA ASP A 90 -19.53 12.95 6.24
C ASP A 90 -18.17 13.68 6.26
N ASP A 91 -17.96 14.61 7.20
CA ASP A 91 -16.65 15.22 7.51
C ASP A 91 -15.53 14.21 7.81
N TYR A 92 -15.87 13.15 8.56
CA TYR A 92 -14.90 12.10 8.90
C TYR A 92 -14.54 11.26 7.68
N THR A 93 -15.51 10.96 6.81
CA THR A 93 -15.26 10.27 5.53
C THR A 93 -14.33 11.08 4.63
N HIS A 94 -14.59 12.38 4.49
CA HIS A 94 -13.72 13.26 3.71
C HIS A 94 -12.29 13.31 4.29
N THR A 95 -12.16 13.45 5.61
CA THR A 95 -10.86 13.48 6.29
C THR A 95 -10.10 12.16 6.12
N LEU A 96 -10.80 11.02 6.22
CA LEU A 96 -10.23 9.70 6.00
C LEU A 96 -9.70 9.54 4.58
N LEU A 97 -10.48 9.95 3.57
CA LEU A 97 -10.06 9.89 2.15
C LEU A 97 -8.84 10.77 1.88
N GLN A 98 -8.77 11.97 2.45
CA GLN A 98 -7.58 12.84 2.33
C GLN A 98 -6.34 12.19 2.97
N GLN A 99 -6.49 11.59 4.16
CA GLN A 99 -5.38 10.85 4.78
C GLN A 99 -4.91 9.67 3.91
N ARG A 100 -5.84 8.98 3.22
CA ARG A 100 -5.47 7.91 2.29
C ARG A 100 -4.73 8.46 1.07
N ILE A 101 -5.17 9.58 0.50
CA ILE A 101 -4.47 10.24 -0.62
C ILE A 101 -3.03 10.61 -0.22
N GLU A 102 -2.82 11.17 0.97
CA GLU A 102 -1.48 11.52 1.44
C GLU A 102 -0.61 10.27 1.68
N ALA A 103 -1.18 9.19 2.23
CA ALA A 103 -0.46 7.92 2.37
C ALA A 103 -0.03 7.34 1.02
N GLU A 104 -0.91 7.42 0.00
CA GLU A 104 -0.58 6.99 -1.36
C GLU A 104 0.51 7.86 -2.01
N LYS A 105 0.53 9.17 -1.75
CA LYS A 105 1.62 10.05 -2.20
C LYS A 105 2.96 9.67 -1.55
N ASN A 106 2.96 9.30 -0.27
CA ASN A 106 4.17 8.81 0.39
C ASN A 106 4.69 7.53 -0.28
N ILE A 107 3.79 6.65 -0.75
CA ILE A 107 4.18 5.46 -1.50
C ILE A 107 4.82 5.84 -2.84
N LEU A 108 4.32 6.86 -3.54
CA LEU A 108 5.00 7.37 -4.75
C LEU A 108 6.42 7.85 -4.46
N VAL A 109 6.63 8.57 -3.35
CA VAL A 109 7.96 9.03 -2.94
C VAL A 109 8.89 7.84 -2.68
N LEU A 110 8.40 6.81 -1.98
CA LEU A 110 9.17 5.58 -1.74
C LEU A 110 9.50 4.85 -3.05
N ILE A 111 8.58 4.82 -4.02
CA ILE A 111 8.84 4.25 -5.34
C ILE A 111 9.94 5.03 -6.06
N GLU A 112 9.89 6.36 -6.06
CA GLU A 112 10.93 7.19 -6.67
C GLU A 112 12.29 6.99 -5.98
N GLN A 113 12.33 6.92 -4.65
CA GLN A 113 13.54 6.61 -3.89
C GLN A 113 14.09 5.22 -4.26
N THR A 114 13.22 4.22 -4.34
CA THR A 114 13.61 2.85 -4.74
C THR A 114 14.16 2.84 -6.17
N LYS A 115 13.52 3.55 -7.11
CA LYS A 115 14.00 3.69 -8.51
C LYS A 115 15.37 4.36 -8.59
N ASN A 116 15.63 5.35 -7.73
CA ASN A 116 16.94 6.02 -7.68
C ASN A 116 18.04 5.12 -7.12
N ASN A 117 17.68 4.19 -6.23
CA ASN A 117 18.61 3.22 -5.64
C ASN A 117 18.75 1.93 -6.49
N ASP A 118 17.86 1.69 -7.45
CA ASP A 118 17.87 0.56 -8.39
C ASP A 118 18.73 0.86 -9.62
N GLU A 119 20.06 0.96 -9.43
CA GLU A 119 21.02 1.32 -10.48
C GLU A 119 20.95 0.37 -11.70
N ASP A 120 20.70 -0.91 -11.46
CA ASP A 120 20.57 -1.94 -12.51
C ASP A 120 19.17 -2.04 -13.12
N LYS A 121 18.20 -1.25 -12.62
CA LYS A 121 16.79 -1.29 -13.01
C LYS A 121 16.16 -2.68 -12.90
N ALA A 122 16.64 -3.49 -11.96
CA ALA A 122 16.17 -4.86 -11.76
C ALA A 122 14.68 -4.88 -11.38
N CYS A 123 14.23 -3.87 -10.62
CA CYS A 123 12.85 -3.71 -10.17
C CYS A 123 12.03 -2.78 -11.09
N GLY A 124 12.61 -2.25 -12.18
CA GLY A 124 12.03 -1.17 -12.99
C GLY A 124 10.57 -1.40 -13.40
N ASN A 125 10.27 -2.54 -14.04
CA ASN A 125 8.91 -2.86 -14.48
C ASN A 125 7.92 -3.00 -13.32
N LEU A 126 8.35 -3.62 -12.20
CA LEU A 126 7.51 -3.79 -11.02
C LEU A 126 7.18 -2.44 -10.38
N LEU A 127 8.18 -1.56 -10.29
CA LEU A 127 8.03 -0.21 -9.73
C LEU A 127 7.17 0.67 -10.64
N GLU A 128 7.26 0.53 -11.97
CA GLU A 128 6.36 1.22 -12.91
C GLU A 128 4.91 0.74 -12.81
N ASP A 129 4.68 -0.56 -12.76
CA ASP A 129 3.33 -1.12 -12.59
C ASP A 129 2.70 -0.69 -11.24
N LEU A 130 3.49 -0.70 -10.17
CA LEU A 130 3.04 -0.24 -8.85
C LEU A 130 2.78 1.27 -8.84
N GLU A 131 3.65 2.07 -9.45
CA GLU A 131 3.46 3.53 -9.57
C GLU A 131 2.15 3.85 -10.30
N LEU A 132 1.87 3.15 -11.40
CA LEU A 132 0.62 3.32 -12.14
C LEU A 132 -0.59 2.94 -11.28
N GLN A 133 -0.50 1.85 -10.52
CA GLN A 133 -1.56 1.43 -9.61
C GLN A 133 -1.82 2.48 -8.51
N VAL A 134 -0.76 3.01 -7.89
CA VAL A 134 -0.83 4.05 -6.86
C VAL A 134 -1.45 5.33 -7.42
N LYS A 135 -1.03 5.77 -8.62
CA LYS A 135 -1.61 6.94 -9.29
C LYS A 135 -3.10 6.77 -9.56
N ASN A 136 -3.51 5.60 -10.06
CA ASN A 136 -4.92 5.28 -10.28
C ASN A 136 -5.71 5.25 -8.96
N ALA A 137 -5.10 4.77 -7.87
CA ALA A 137 -5.73 4.80 -6.54
C ALA A 137 -5.94 6.24 -6.05
N ILE A 138 -4.94 7.12 -6.17
CA ILE A 138 -5.05 8.55 -5.83
C ILE A 138 -6.17 9.23 -6.62
N GLU A 139 -6.25 8.97 -7.94
CA GLU A 139 -7.30 9.54 -8.78
C GLU A 139 -8.69 9.10 -8.31
N LYS A 140 -8.88 7.79 -8.09
CA LYS A 140 -10.15 7.25 -7.56
C LYS A 140 -10.52 7.87 -6.21
N LEU A 141 -9.57 7.94 -5.27
CA LEU A 141 -9.79 8.52 -3.95
C LEU A 141 -10.14 10.01 -4.04
N SER A 142 -9.50 10.75 -4.94
CA SER A 142 -9.77 12.18 -5.14
C SER A 142 -11.18 12.40 -5.70
N VAL A 143 -11.62 11.54 -6.63
CA VAL A 143 -12.99 11.54 -7.16
C VAL A 143 -14.00 11.23 -6.04
N LEU A 144 -13.72 10.24 -5.19
CA LEU A 144 -14.58 9.89 -4.05
C LEU A 144 -14.66 11.02 -3.01
N ALA A 145 -13.53 11.69 -2.73
CA ALA A 145 -13.47 12.81 -1.80
C ALA A 145 -14.27 14.01 -2.32
N ALA A 146 -14.23 14.28 -3.63
CA ALA A 146 -15.01 15.35 -4.26
C ALA A 146 -16.52 15.07 -4.30
N GLN A 147 -16.93 13.80 -4.19
CA GLN A 147 -18.33 13.37 -4.21
C GLN A 147 -18.95 13.25 -2.80
N SER A 148 -18.13 13.22 -1.75
CA SER A 148 -18.63 13.24 -0.36
C SER A 148 -18.99 14.67 0.02
N PRO A 149 -20.24 14.96 0.44
CA PRO A 149 -20.60 16.29 0.90
C PRO A 149 -19.81 16.66 2.17
N LEU A 150 -19.39 17.92 2.27
CA LEU A 150 -18.90 18.53 3.51
C LEU A 150 -20.08 18.78 4.47
#